data_AF-A0A836TF41-F1
#
_entry.id   AF-A0A836TF41-F1
#
_cell.length_a   1.000
_cell.length_b   1.000
_cell.length_c   1.000
_cell.angle_alpha   90.00
_cell.angle_beta   90.00
_cell.angle_gamma   90.00
#
_symmetry.space_group_name_H-M   'P 1'
#
loop_
_entity.id
_entity.type
_entity.pdbx_description
1 polymer ?
#
loop_
_entity_poly.entity_id
_entity_poly.type
_entity_poly.pdbx_seq_one_letter_code
_entity_poly.pdbx_strand_id
1 'polypeptide(L)' 'MSELSKENKFITVKMLKNYLENYPDQITVKIYIKVLENFEDDELVPDLILRNLGLSEEDFK' A
#
# COMPACT_ATOMS: atom_id res chain seq x y z
N MET A 1 -14.85 -6.22 17.02
CA MET A 1 -13.53 -6.56 16.44
C MET A 1 -13.57 -6.06 15.01
N SER A 2 -12.87 -4.96 14.69
CA SER A 2 -12.94 -4.34 13.36
C SER A 2 -12.52 -5.34 12.26
N GLU A 3 -13.43 -5.61 11.32
CA GLU A 3 -13.19 -6.40 10.10
C GLU A 3 -12.30 -5.69 9.06
N LEU A 4 -11.54 -4.68 9.48
CA LEU A 4 -10.73 -3.81 8.61
C LEU A 4 -9.30 -4.32 8.40
N SER A 5 -8.92 -5.48 8.95
CA SER A 5 -7.52 -5.91 9.08
C SER A 5 -7.25 -7.31 8.50
N LYS A 6 -7.98 -7.75 7.47
CA LYS A 6 -7.95 -9.17 7.04
C LYS A 6 -7.84 -9.42 5.54
N GLU A 7 -7.78 -8.42 4.68
CA GLU A 7 -7.75 -8.68 3.24
C GLU A 7 -6.32 -8.76 2.71
N ASN A 8 -5.45 -7.81 3.04
CA ASN A 8 -4.06 -7.83 2.62
C ASN A 8 -3.24 -8.81 3.47
N LYS A 9 -2.80 -9.90 2.84
CA LYS A 9 -2.00 -10.93 3.51
C LYS A 9 -0.56 -11.01 3.01
N PHE A 10 -0.22 -10.30 1.93
CA PHE A 10 1.10 -10.45 1.32
C PHE A 10 1.73 -9.17 0.75
N ILE A 11 0.97 -8.09 0.57
CA ILE A 11 1.53 -6.86 -0.01
C ILE A 11 2.35 -6.15 1.06
N THR A 12 3.66 -6.15 0.85
CA THR A 12 4.61 -5.44 1.72
C THR A 12 4.75 -3.98 1.31
N VAL A 13 5.24 -3.17 2.24
CA VAL A 13 5.54 -1.75 2.01
C VAL A 13 6.46 -1.57 0.81
N LYS A 14 7.46 -2.43 0.66
CA LYS A 14 8.35 -2.45 -0.50
C LYS A 14 7.62 -2.69 -1.83
N MET A 15 6.67 -3.65 -1.86
CA MET A 15 5.89 -3.93 -3.06
C MET A 15 5.03 -2.72 -3.44
N LEU A 16 4.38 -2.09 -2.47
CA LEU A 16 3.59 -0.89 -2.72
C LEU A 16 4.46 0.29 -3.17
N LYS A 17 5.62 0.51 -2.55
CA LYS A 17 6.57 1.56 -2.98
C LYS A 17 6.97 1.38 -4.46
N ASN A 18 7.32 0.15 -4.86
CA ASN A 18 7.66 -0.16 -6.26
C ASN A 18 6.48 0.07 -7.22
N TYR A 19 5.26 -0.29 -6.82
CA TYR A 19 4.06 -0.05 -7.62
C TYR A 19 3.83 1.47 -7.80
N LEU A 20 4.00 2.24 -6.74
CA LEU A 20 3.81 3.69 -6.74
C LEU A 20 4.83 4.44 -7.63
N GLU A 21 5.98 3.86 -7.96
CA GLU A 21 6.94 4.49 -8.89
C GLU A 21 6.34 4.74 -10.28
N ASN A 22 5.42 3.89 -10.73
CA ASN A 22 4.77 3.98 -12.04
C ASN A 22 3.35 4.53 -11.98
N TYR A 23 2.90 5.00 -10.81
CA TYR A 23 1.53 5.45 -10.62
C TYR A 23 1.31 6.83 -11.28
N PRO A 24 0.20 7.03 -12.01
CA PRO A 24 -0.02 8.24 -12.80
C PRO A 24 -0.17 9.49 -11.92
N ASP A 25 -0.73 9.36 -10.73
CA ASP A 25 -0.96 10.49 -9.83
C ASP A 25 0.20 10.71 -8.85
N GLN A 26 1.14 11.58 -9.24
CA GLN A 26 2.35 11.86 -8.49
C GLN A 26 2.12 12.57 -7.14
N ILE A 27 0.97 13.24 -6.96
CA ILE A 27 0.61 13.88 -5.69
C ILE A 27 0.22 12.82 -4.67
N THR A 28 -0.63 11.90 -5.09
CA THR A 28 -1.04 10.71 -4.33
C THR A 28 0.19 9.91 -3.91
N VAL A 29 1.09 9.62 -4.85
CA VAL A 29 2.35 8.92 -4.57
C VAL A 29 3.14 9.59 -3.45
N LYS A 30 3.34 10.91 -3.49
CA LYS A 30 4.09 11.62 -2.44
C LYS A 30 3.46 11.52 -1.05
N ILE A 31 2.13 11.58 -0.98
CA ILE A 31 1.41 11.44 0.29
C ILE A 31 1.60 10.03 0.84
N TYR A 32 1.38 9.01 0.00
CA TYR A 32 1.48 7.62 0.45
C TYR A 32 2.90 7.19 0.73
N ILE A 33 3.90 7.60 -0.05
CA ILE A 33 5.31 7.35 0.27
C ILE A 33 5.65 7.91 1.64
N LYS A 34 5.25 9.15 1.95
CA LYS A 34 5.52 9.75 3.26
C LYS A 34 4.83 9.01 4.41
N VAL A 35 3.65 8.44 4.18
CA VAL A 35 3.00 7.56 5.16
C VAL A 35 3.80 6.26 5.31
N LEU A 36 4.18 5.64 4.20
CA LEU A 36 4.95 4.39 4.13
C LEU A 36 6.39 4.52 4.69
N GLU A 37 6.95 5.73 4.79
CA GLU A 37 8.23 5.97 5.48
C GLU A 37 8.17 5.68 6.99
N ASN A 38 6.96 5.58 7.57
CA ASN A 38 6.79 5.22 8.98
C ASN A 38 6.70 3.69 9.22
N PHE A 39 6.82 2.90 8.16
CA PHE A 39 6.73 1.44 8.20
C PHE A 39 8.01 0.83 7.62
N GLU A 40 8.39 -0.34 8.11
CA GLU A 40 9.53 -1.08 7.54
C GLU A 40 9.17 -1.69 6.19
N ASP A 41 10.15 -1.87 5.32
CA ASP A 41 9.92 -2.31 3.94
C ASP A 41 9.31 -3.73 3.83
N ASP A 42 9.60 -4.59 4.80
CA ASP A 42 9.11 -5.95 4.94
C ASP A 42 7.80 -6.06 5.73
N GLU A 43 7.32 -4.96 6.33
CA GLU A 43 6.00 -4.93 6.96
C GLU A 43 4.89 -4.98 5.92
N LEU A 44 3.74 -5.55 6.33
CA LEU A 44 2.54 -5.56 5.52
C LEU A 44 1.90 -4.18 5.50
N VAL A 45 1.51 -3.73 4.31
CA VAL A 45 0.79 -2.47 4.16
C VAL A 45 -0.58 -2.58 4.83
N PRO A 46 -0.99 -1.59 5.64
CA PRO A 46 -2.35 -1.52 6.15
C PRO A 46 -3.39 -1.58 5.03
N ASP A 47 -4.41 -2.44 5.18
CA ASP A 47 -5.55 -2.57 4.25
C ASP A 47 -6.17 -1.22 3.88
N LEU A 48 -6.22 -0.28 4.83
CA LEU A 48 -6.78 1.05 4.62
C LEU A 48 -6.05 1.83 3.52
N ILE A 49 -4.72 1.68 3.42
CA ILE A 49 -3.91 2.34 2.39
C ILE A 49 -4.26 1.77 1.02
N LEU A 50 -4.33 0.44 0.92
CA LEU A 50 -4.67 -0.24 -0.33
C LEU A 50 -6.08 0.10 -0.79
N ARG A 51 -7.06 0.05 0.12
CA ARG A 51 -8.45 0.43 -0.18
C ARG A 51 -8.58 1.88 -0.62
N ASN A 52 -7.86 2.82 0.00
CA ASN A 52 -7.90 4.23 -0.41
C ASN A 52 -7.23 4.47 -1.77
N LEU A 53 -6.24 3.65 -2.12
CA LEU A 53 -5.62 3.65 -3.45
C LEU A 53 -6.44 2.88 -4.49
N GLY A 54 -7.52 2.19 -4.07
CA GLY A 54 -8.29 1.29 -4.92
C GLY A 54 -7.49 0.07 -5.36
N LEU A 55 -6.43 -0.29 -4.62
CA LEU A 55 -5.54 -1.40 -4.91
C LEU A 55 -6.00 -2.66 -4.18
N SER A 56 -5.79 -3.77 -4.86
CA SER A 56 -6.08 -5.11 -4.39
C SER A 56 -4.85 -6.00 -4.54
N GLU A 57 -4.92 -7.19 -3.96
CA GLU A 57 -3.90 -8.24 -4.15
C GLU A 57 -3.64 -8.58 -5.63
N GLU A 58 -4.63 -8.39 -6.51
CA GLU A 58 -4.48 -8.68 -7.94
C GLU A 58 -3.57 -7.69 -8.68
N ASP A 59 -3.43 -6.46 -8.18
CA ASP A 59 -2.57 -5.42 -8.76
C ASP A 59 -1.07 -5.71 -8.58
N PHE A 60 -0.73 -6.70 -7.75
CA PHE A 60 0.64 -7.09 -7.39
C PHE A 60 1.04 -8.50 -7.87
N LYS A 61 0.19 -9.16 -8.67
CA LYS A 61 0.49 -10.45 -9.33
C LYS A 61 1.21 -10.25 -10.66
#